data_AF-A0A8C6NQV1-F1
#
_entry.id   AF-A0A8C6NQV1-F1
#
_cell.length_a   1.000
_cell.length_b   1.000
_cell.length_c   1.000
_cell.angle_alpha   90.00
_cell.angle_beta   90.00
_cell.angle_gamma   90.00
#
_symmetry.space_group_name_H-M   'P 1'
#
loop_
_entity.id
_entity.type
_entity.pdbx_description
1 polymer ?
#
loop_
_entity_poly.entity_id
_entity_poly.type
_entity_poly.pdbx_seq_one_letter_code
_entity_poly.pdbx_strand_id
1 'polypeptide(L)'
;MFTGSTKLPPTKTPQPERLDEVYTALRRGLQSYLQVHQLELDTLGQQIRENKKNSRLVRTLVEELYDAYCIQRRLRDGASKMVAAFNSATGSKEARESLSEANKGYREYTEHMCSLEGELESQMGEFHVKMKGLAGFARLCAGDQYEVLMRYGRQRWRLRGRVEVSNKQMWDSEEFTFLPLITELLSIKVTELKSLANHVVVGSVSCEMLDLFCPLPQTLAVDINDLGTVKLNLEVTWRSYTHPS
;
A
#
# COMPACT_ATOMS: atom_id res chain seq x y z
N MET A 1 19.33 -35.11 67.76
CA MET A 1 19.56 -35.99 66.59
C MET A 1 18.21 -36.19 65.90
N PHE A 2 18.00 -35.58 64.74
CA PHE A 2 16.78 -35.74 63.95
C PHE A 2 16.99 -36.89 62.97
N THR A 3 16.20 -37.96 63.11
CA THR A 3 16.23 -39.09 62.19
C THR A 3 15.41 -38.75 60.94
N GLY A 4 16.10 -38.42 59.85
CA GLY A 4 15.49 -38.23 58.54
C GLY A 4 14.88 -39.54 58.04
N SER A 5 13.55 -39.60 57.93
CA SER A 5 12.82 -40.71 57.34
C SER A 5 12.89 -40.59 55.82
N THR A 6 13.84 -41.30 55.19
CA THR A 6 13.86 -41.52 53.73
C THR A 6 12.81 -42.57 53.39
N LYS A 7 11.53 -42.18 53.33
CA LYS A 7 10.49 -43.03 52.72
C LYS A 7 10.79 -43.15 51.23
N LEU A 8 11.24 -44.33 50.79
CA LEU A 8 11.29 -44.68 49.37
C LEU A 8 9.88 -44.50 48.79
N PRO A 9 9.72 -43.82 47.63
CA PRO A 9 8.41 -43.68 47.02
C PRO A 9 7.82 -45.07 46.73
N PRO A 10 6.50 -45.25 46.87
CA PRO A 10 5.86 -46.54 46.67
C PRO A 10 6.20 -47.08 45.28
N THR A 11 6.55 -48.37 45.22
CA THR A 11 6.83 -49.08 43.97
C THR A 11 5.60 -49.01 43.06
N LYS A 12 5.73 -48.33 41.91
CA LYS A 12 4.64 -48.20 40.94
C LYS A 12 4.25 -49.58 40.43
N THR A 13 2.99 -49.96 40.60
CA THR A 13 2.41 -51.15 39.97
C THR A 13 2.00 -50.82 38.54
N PRO A 14 2.43 -51.59 37.52
CA PRO A 14 2.04 -51.35 36.13
C PRO A 14 0.52 -51.51 35.95
N GLN A 15 -0.07 -50.70 35.05
CA GLN A 15 -1.49 -50.73 34.69
C GLN A 15 -1.65 -50.93 33.18
N PRO A 16 -1.56 -52.18 32.69
CA PRO A 16 -1.53 -52.47 31.25
C PRO A 16 -2.85 -52.11 30.54
N GLU A 17 -4.01 -52.40 31.14
CA GLU A 17 -5.31 -52.11 30.50
C GLU A 17 -5.52 -50.60 30.31
N ARG A 18 -5.15 -49.82 31.34
CA ARG A 18 -5.22 -48.35 31.26
C ARG A 18 -4.25 -47.79 30.23
N LEU A 19 -3.06 -48.39 30.09
CA LEU A 19 -2.09 -48.00 29.08
C LEU A 19 -2.65 -48.22 27.67
N ASP A 20 -3.30 -49.35 27.40
CA ASP A 20 -3.88 -49.67 26.09
C ASP A 20 -5.02 -48.72 25.71
N GLU A 21 -5.88 -48.35 26.66
CA GLU A 21 -6.92 -47.33 26.46
C GLU A 21 -6.32 -45.98 26.08
N VAL A 22 -5.34 -45.51 26.84
CA VAL A 22 -4.65 -44.23 26.60
C VAL A 22 -3.90 -44.26 25.28
N TYR A 23 -3.19 -45.36 24.97
CA TYR A 23 -2.51 -45.53 23.71
C TYR A 23 -3.47 -45.45 22.52
N THR A 24 -4.63 -46.11 22.61
CA THR A 24 -5.65 -46.12 21.55
C THR A 24 -6.23 -44.73 21.34
N ALA A 25 -6.57 -44.03 22.42
CA ALA A 25 -7.06 -42.67 22.38
C ALA A 25 -6.02 -41.70 21.80
N LEU A 26 -4.76 -41.80 22.24
CA LEU A 26 -3.66 -40.99 21.74
C LEU A 26 -3.40 -41.24 20.25
N ARG A 27 -3.37 -42.52 19.82
CA ARG A 27 -3.18 -42.88 18.41
C ARG A 27 -4.26 -42.28 17.53
N ARG A 28 -5.53 -42.34 17.96
CA ARG A 28 -6.66 -41.73 17.24
C ARG A 28 -6.53 -40.20 17.18
N GLY A 29 -6.17 -39.58 18.30
CA GLY A 29 -5.96 -38.13 18.37
C GLY A 29 -4.84 -37.68 17.42
N LEU A 30 -3.70 -38.36 17.43
CA LEU A 30 -2.57 -38.07 16.54
C LEU A 30 -2.94 -38.27 15.06
N GLN A 31 -3.69 -39.33 14.72
CA GLN A 31 -4.18 -39.53 13.35
C GLN A 31 -5.12 -38.40 12.90
N SER A 32 -6.04 -37.98 13.78
CA SER A 32 -6.96 -36.88 13.47
C SER A 32 -6.20 -35.56 13.30
N TYR A 33 -5.23 -35.30 14.17
CA TYR A 33 -4.34 -34.14 14.09
C TYR A 33 -3.59 -34.09 12.76
N LEU A 34 -3.01 -35.23 12.32
CA LEU A 34 -2.34 -35.33 11.03
C LEU A 34 -3.28 -35.08 9.85
N GLN A 35 -4.52 -35.59 9.91
CA GLN A 35 -5.51 -35.39 8.85
C GLN A 35 -5.92 -33.92 8.71
N VAL A 36 -6.15 -33.22 9.83
CA VAL A 36 -6.51 -31.80 9.80
C VAL A 36 -5.39 -30.97 9.19
N HIS A 37 -4.14 -31.21 9.60
CA HIS A 37 -3.01 -30.48 9.02
C HIS A 37 -2.78 -30.79 7.55
N GLN A 38 -3.01 -32.03 7.10
CA GLN A 38 -2.94 -32.36 5.68
C GLN A 38 -3.99 -31.59 4.87
N LEU A 39 -5.22 -31.48 5.38
CA LEU A 39 -6.28 -30.71 4.74
C LEU A 39 -5.96 -29.21 4.68
N GLU A 40 -5.39 -28.64 5.75
CA GLU A 40 -4.92 -27.25 5.78
C GLU A 40 -3.83 -27.01 4.73
N LEU A 41 -2.85 -27.91 4.62
CA LEU A 41 -1.80 -27.84 3.62
C LEU A 41 -2.34 -27.93 2.19
N ASP A 42 -3.30 -28.82 1.94
CA ASP A 42 -3.93 -28.98 0.63
C ASP A 42 -4.72 -27.71 0.24
N THR A 43 -5.43 -27.12 1.20
CA THR A 43 -6.17 -25.86 1.04
C THR A 43 -5.23 -24.70 0.73
N LEU A 44 -4.16 -24.54 1.52
CA LEU A 44 -3.12 -23.54 1.25
C LEU A 44 -2.47 -23.75 -0.12
N GLY A 45 -2.21 -25.01 -0.48
CA GLY A 45 -1.67 -25.38 -1.78
C GLY A 45 -2.59 -24.96 -2.94
N GLN A 46 -3.90 -25.10 -2.79
CA GLN A 46 -4.87 -24.62 -3.77
C GLN A 46 -4.88 -23.10 -3.87
N GLN A 47 -4.95 -22.40 -2.73
CA GLN A 47 -4.90 -20.93 -2.69
C GLN A 47 -3.63 -20.37 -3.35
N ILE A 48 -2.47 -21.01 -3.13
CA ILE A 48 -1.22 -20.62 -3.79
C ILE A 48 -1.30 -20.76 -5.31
N ARG A 49 -1.92 -21.84 -5.83
CA ARG A 49 -2.08 -22.04 -7.27
C ARG A 49 -3.01 -20.99 -7.89
N GLU A 50 -4.11 -20.70 -7.22
CA GLU A 50 -5.09 -19.69 -7.65
C GLU A 50 -4.46 -18.29 -7.63
N ASN A 51 -3.79 -17.91 -6.54
CA ASN A 51 -3.08 -16.63 -6.46
C ASN A 51 -2.02 -16.49 -7.57
N LYS A 52 -1.23 -17.54 -7.83
CA LYS A 52 -0.25 -17.52 -8.94
C LYS A 52 -0.92 -17.33 -10.30
N LYS A 53 -2.07 -17.96 -10.54
CA LYS A 53 -2.83 -17.78 -11.77
C LYS A 53 -3.33 -16.35 -11.89
N ASN A 54 -3.93 -15.80 -10.85
CA ASN A 54 -4.49 -14.46 -10.87
C ASN A 54 -3.41 -13.39 -11.02
N SER A 55 -2.26 -13.52 -10.34
CA SER A 55 -1.14 -12.60 -10.53
C SER A 55 -0.63 -12.58 -11.97
N ARG A 56 -0.65 -13.72 -12.68
CA ARG A 56 -0.30 -13.75 -14.11
C ARG A 56 -1.33 -13.03 -14.97
N LEU A 57 -2.62 -13.20 -14.68
CA LEU A 57 -3.71 -12.54 -15.40
C LEU A 57 -3.64 -11.02 -15.23
N VAL A 58 -3.46 -10.53 -14.00
CA VAL A 58 -3.35 -9.09 -13.73
C VAL A 58 -2.11 -8.51 -14.39
N ARG A 59 -0.97 -9.20 -14.37
CA ARG A 59 0.22 -8.75 -15.11
C ARG A 59 -0.06 -8.62 -16.61
N THR A 60 -0.67 -9.62 -17.22
CA THR A 60 -1.00 -9.58 -18.66
C THR A 60 -2.00 -8.45 -18.97
N LEU A 61 -3.01 -8.25 -18.13
CA LEU A 61 -3.95 -7.13 -18.30
C LEU A 61 -3.26 -5.77 -18.23
N VAL A 62 -2.34 -5.57 -17.28
CA VAL A 62 -1.54 -4.34 -17.17
C VAL A 62 -0.67 -4.13 -18.42
N GLU A 63 -0.03 -5.18 -18.93
CA GLU A 63 0.75 -5.13 -20.18
C GLU A 63 -0.14 -4.74 -21.38
N GLU A 64 -1.32 -5.34 -21.52
CA GLU A 64 -2.27 -5.05 -22.61
C GLU A 64 -2.81 -3.61 -22.54
N LEU A 65 -3.15 -3.12 -21.35
CA LEU A 65 -3.58 -1.73 -21.14
C LEU A 65 -2.48 -0.75 -21.53
N TYR A 66 -1.24 -1.04 -21.15
CA TYR A 66 -0.10 -0.19 -21.47
C TYR A 66 0.21 -0.17 -22.98
N ASP A 67 0.12 -1.32 -23.65
CA ASP A 67 0.29 -1.40 -25.10
C ASP A 67 -0.80 -0.61 -25.84
N ALA A 68 -2.06 -0.74 -25.40
CA ALA A 68 -3.17 0.05 -25.92
C ALA A 68 -2.95 1.56 -25.73
N TYR A 69 -2.48 1.96 -24.54
CA TYR A 69 -2.12 3.35 -24.24
C TYR A 69 -1.03 3.88 -25.16
N CYS A 70 0.02 3.10 -25.42
CA CYS A 70 1.10 3.48 -26.33
C CYS A 70 0.61 3.72 -27.77
N ILE A 71 -0.32 2.87 -28.26
CA ILE A 71 -0.93 3.04 -29.57
C ILE A 71 -1.75 4.34 -29.61
N GLN A 72 -2.62 4.56 -28.63
CA GLN A 72 -3.46 5.77 -28.55
C GLN A 72 -2.61 7.04 -28.45
N ARG A 73 -1.54 7.01 -27.65
CA ARG A 73 -0.56 8.11 -27.57
C ARG A 73 0.04 8.45 -28.92
N ARG A 74 0.46 7.44 -29.69
CA ARG A 74 1.02 7.66 -31.04
C ARG A 74 0.00 8.28 -32.00
N LEU A 75 -1.27 7.87 -31.92
CA LEU A 75 -2.36 8.44 -32.73
C LEU A 75 -2.62 9.91 -32.34
N ARG A 76 -2.70 10.20 -31.04
CA ARG A 76 -2.84 11.56 -30.50
C ARG A 76 -1.69 12.47 -30.94
N ASP A 77 -0.45 12.00 -30.83
CA ASP A 77 0.74 12.74 -31.26
C ASP A 77 0.72 13.02 -32.77
N GLY A 78 0.25 12.05 -33.57
CA GLY A 78 0.01 12.23 -35.00
C GLY A 78 -1.03 13.30 -35.30
N ALA A 79 -2.17 13.26 -34.63
CA ALA A 79 -3.23 14.27 -34.75
C ALA A 79 -2.73 15.67 -34.33
N SER A 80 -1.97 15.77 -33.23
CA SER A 80 -1.38 17.04 -32.77
C SER A 80 -0.44 17.65 -33.81
N LYS A 81 0.37 16.82 -34.49
CA LYS A 81 1.25 17.28 -35.57
C LYS A 81 0.48 17.75 -36.80
N MET A 82 -0.60 17.05 -37.16
CA MET A 82 -1.50 17.48 -38.25
C MET A 82 -2.16 18.83 -37.93
N VAL A 83 -2.67 19.01 -36.71
CA VAL A 83 -3.23 20.29 -36.25
C VAL A 83 -2.20 21.41 -36.38
N ALA A 84 -0.97 21.19 -35.92
CA ALA A 84 0.10 22.17 -36.04
C ALA A 84 0.43 22.51 -37.51
N ALA A 85 0.46 21.52 -38.40
CA ALA A 85 0.74 21.71 -39.83
C ALA A 85 -0.38 22.45 -40.57
N PHE A 86 -1.66 22.16 -40.28
CA PHE A 86 -2.76 22.86 -40.93
C PHE A 86 -2.92 24.30 -40.43
N ASN A 87 -2.56 24.58 -39.18
CA ASN A 87 -2.54 25.95 -38.66
C ASN A 87 -1.44 26.81 -39.28
N SER A 88 -0.35 26.22 -39.75
CA SER A 88 0.75 26.95 -40.43
C SER A 88 0.55 27.06 -41.95
N ALA A 89 -0.36 26.28 -42.53
CA ALA A 89 -0.69 26.34 -43.96
C ALA A 89 -1.61 27.53 -44.29
N THR A 90 -1.41 28.15 -45.46
CA THR A 90 -2.28 29.23 -45.96
C THR A 90 -3.67 28.68 -46.30
N GLY A 91 -4.70 29.26 -45.67
CA GLY A 91 -6.03 28.65 -45.54
C GLY A 91 -6.81 28.44 -46.84
N SER A 92 -6.77 27.21 -47.35
CA SER A 92 -7.78 26.68 -48.27
C SER A 92 -9.00 26.11 -47.51
N LYS A 93 -10.10 25.85 -48.21
CA LYS A 93 -11.30 25.25 -47.60
C LYS A 93 -11.02 23.82 -47.13
N GLU A 94 -10.30 23.04 -47.95
CA GLU A 94 -9.89 21.66 -47.67
C GLU A 94 -8.95 21.59 -46.47
N ALA A 95 -8.06 22.58 -46.31
CA ALA A 95 -7.19 22.70 -45.14
C ALA A 95 -7.99 22.97 -43.85
N ARG A 96 -9.09 23.74 -43.92
CA ARG A 96 -9.98 23.97 -42.78
C ARG A 96 -10.76 22.72 -42.37
N GLU A 97 -11.27 21.97 -43.34
CA GLU A 97 -11.96 20.69 -43.07
C GLU A 97 -10.99 19.66 -42.47
N SER A 98 -9.78 19.53 -43.04
CA SER A 98 -8.74 18.65 -42.51
C SER A 98 -8.28 19.04 -41.09
N LEU A 99 -8.19 20.35 -40.82
CA LEU A 99 -7.91 20.86 -39.48
C LEU A 99 -9.01 20.51 -38.47
N SER A 100 -10.28 20.57 -38.87
CA SER A 100 -11.41 20.19 -38.02
C SER A 100 -11.34 18.71 -37.64
N GLU A 101 -11.12 17.82 -38.62
CA GLU A 101 -10.99 16.38 -38.37
C GLU A 101 -9.76 16.05 -37.51
N ALA A 102 -8.62 16.71 -37.75
CA ALA A 102 -7.44 16.54 -36.92
C ALA A 102 -7.67 16.97 -35.46
N ASN A 103 -8.38 18.08 -35.23
CA ASN A 103 -8.76 18.53 -33.88
C ASN A 103 -9.76 17.59 -33.21
N LYS A 104 -10.71 17.04 -33.97
CA LYS A 104 -11.65 16.03 -33.48
C LYS A 104 -10.90 14.78 -33.03
N GLY A 105 -10.06 14.22 -33.90
CA GLY A 105 -9.23 13.05 -33.58
C GLY A 105 -8.34 13.30 -32.36
N TYR A 106 -7.66 14.45 -32.28
CA TYR A 106 -6.84 14.78 -31.11
C TYR A 106 -7.62 14.74 -29.80
N ARG A 107 -8.85 15.28 -29.77
CA ARG A 107 -9.71 15.25 -28.57
C ARG A 107 -10.14 13.83 -28.22
N GLU A 108 -10.63 13.07 -29.20
CA GLU A 108 -11.07 11.69 -29.01
C GLU A 108 -9.92 10.79 -28.50
N TYR A 109 -8.73 10.89 -29.10
CA TYR A 109 -7.56 10.15 -28.62
C TYR A 109 -7.13 10.58 -27.21
N THR A 110 -7.28 11.87 -26.87
CA THR A 110 -6.99 12.35 -25.51
C THR A 110 -7.98 11.76 -24.49
N GLU A 111 -9.28 11.77 -24.79
CA GLU A 111 -10.30 11.18 -23.93
C GLU A 111 -10.09 9.67 -23.74
N HIS A 112 -9.75 8.95 -24.81
CA HIS A 112 -9.40 7.53 -24.73
C HIS A 112 -8.15 7.26 -23.88
N MET A 113 -7.10 8.08 -24.02
CA MET A 113 -5.92 7.97 -23.16
C MET A 113 -6.26 8.15 -21.68
N CYS A 114 -7.13 9.12 -21.34
CA CYS A 114 -7.57 9.32 -19.96
C CYS A 114 -8.41 8.14 -19.43
N SER A 115 -9.22 7.49 -20.28
CA SER A 115 -9.93 6.26 -19.90
C SER A 115 -8.94 5.14 -19.57
N LEU A 116 -7.94 4.93 -20.42
CA LEU A 116 -6.90 3.92 -20.22
C LEU A 116 -6.05 4.19 -18.97
N GLU A 117 -5.76 5.46 -18.66
CA GLU A 117 -5.10 5.85 -17.41
C GLU A 117 -5.94 5.43 -16.19
N GLY A 118 -7.25 5.71 -16.19
CA GLY A 118 -8.14 5.29 -15.10
C GLY A 118 -8.27 3.77 -14.97
N GLU A 119 -8.32 3.05 -16.09
CA GLU A 119 -8.30 1.58 -16.09
C GLU A 119 -6.97 1.05 -15.53
N LEU A 120 -5.84 1.64 -15.91
CA LEU A 120 -4.53 1.25 -15.38
C LEU A 120 -4.43 1.54 -13.87
N GLU A 121 -4.88 2.69 -13.39
CA GLU A 121 -4.96 3.03 -11.96
C GLU A 121 -5.76 1.99 -11.17
N SER A 122 -6.86 1.47 -11.75
CA SER A 122 -7.67 0.42 -11.12
C SER A 122 -6.91 -0.90 -10.92
N GLN A 123 -5.84 -1.14 -11.69
CA GLN A 123 -5.02 -2.36 -11.61
C GLN A 123 -3.76 -2.18 -10.74
N MET A 124 -3.45 -0.97 -10.28
CA MET A 124 -2.20 -0.67 -9.56
C MET A 124 -2.18 -1.16 -8.10
N GLY A 125 -3.29 -1.71 -7.57
CA GLY A 125 -3.34 -2.22 -6.20
C GLY A 125 -3.60 -1.14 -5.16
N GLU A 126 -3.04 -1.32 -3.97
CA GLU A 126 -3.23 -0.45 -2.81
C GLU A 126 -1.92 -0.21 -2.07
N PHE A 127 -1.69 1.01 -1.61
CA PHE A 127 -0.65 1.34 -0.64
C PHE A 127 -1.25 1.39 0.76
N HIS A 128 -0.89 0.42 1.59
CA HIS A 128 -1.23 0.38 3.01
C HIS A 128 -0.14 1.12 3.78
N VAL A 129 -0.46 2.31 4.29
CA VAL A 129 0.48 3.22 4.93
C VAL A 129 0.25 3.21 6.43
N LYS A 130 1.33 3.05 7.19
CA LYS A 130 1.34 3.06 8.65
C LYS A 130 2.20 4.21 9.18
N MET A 131 1.65 4.97 10.13
CA MET A 131 2.36 6.01 10.86
C MET A 131 3.31 5.37 11.87
N LYS A 132 4.62 5.67 11.77
CA LYS A 132 5.62 5.20 12.75
C LYS A 132 6.07 6.29 13.72
N GLY A 133 5.92 7.57 13.35
CA GLY A 133 6.25 8.70 14.22
C GLY A 133 6.91 9.85 13.49
N LEU A 134 7.01 10.99 14.17
CA LEU A 134 7.89 12.09 13.79
C LEU A 134 9.26 11.90 14.46
N ALA A 135 10.34 12.23 13.76
CA ALA A 135 11.68 12.32 14.33
C ALA A 135 12.19 13.74 14.16
N GLY A 136 12.68 14.36 15.23
CA GLY A 136 13.25 15.70 15.16
C GLY A 136 14.29 15.90 16.25
N PHE A 137 15.55 16.09 15.84
CA PHE A 137 16.72 16.02 16.72
C PHE A 137 16.77 17.06 17.86
N ALA A 138 15.86 18.05 17.89
CA ALA A 138 15.76 19.01 19.00
C ALA A 138 14.38 19.71 19.11
N ARG A 139 13.33 19.21 18.44
CA ARG A 139 12.04 19.92 18.29
C ARG A 139 10.81 19.23 18.86
N LEU A 140 10.93 17.97 19.28
CA LEU A 140 9.80 17.21 19.80
C LEU A 140 9.91 17.18 21.32
N CYS A 141 9.14 18.01 22.01
CA CYS A 141 9.09 18.11 23.46
C CYS A 141 7.84 17.40 24.01
N ALA A 142 7.94 16.95 25.26
CA ALA A 142 6.80 16.39 25.97
C ALA A 142 5.65 17.41 26.05
N GLY A 143 4.44 16.97 25.66
CA GLY A 143 3.25 17.80 25.60
C GLY A 143 2.96 18.41 24.23
N ASP A 144 3.94 18.41 23.31
CA ASP A 144 3.75 18.93 21.96
C ASP A 144 2.68 18.13 21.22
N GLN A 145 1.91 18.84 20.41
CA GLN A 145 0.85 18.28 19.59
C GLN A 145 1.08 18.62 18.13
N TYR A 146 0.86 17.65 17.25
CA TYR A 146 1.05 17.80 15.81
C TYR A 146 -0.17 17.31 15.05
N GLU A 147 -0.46 17.96 13.92
CA GLU A 147 -1.33 17.44 12.87
C GLU A 147 -0.48 17.12 11.64
N VAL A 148 -0.62 15.90 11.14
CA VAL A 148 -0.06 15.48 9.85
C VAL A 148 -1.23 15.35 8.88
N LEU A 149 -1.11 16.00 7.72
CA LEU A 149 -2.08 15.93 6.65
C LEU A 149 -1.38 15.41 5.39
N MET A 150 -1.80 14.22 4.95
CA MET A 150 -1.37 13.63 3.70
C MET A 150 -2.49 13.72 2.67
N ARG A 151 -2.15 14.14 1.44
CA ARG A 151 -3.07 14.26 0.32
C ARG A 151 -2.48 13.59 -0.90
N TYR A 152 -3.27 12.75 -1.54
CA TYR A 152 -2.88 12.06 -2.77
C TYR A 152 -4.03 12.13 -3.75
N GLY A 153 -3.97 13.09 -4.67
CA GLY A 153 -5.11 13.55 -5.45
C GLY A 153 -6.29 13.94 -4.55
N ARG A 154 -7.42 13.24 -4.69
CA ARG A 154 -8.64 13.46 -3.89
C ARG A 154 -8.62 12.74 -2.54
N GLN A 155 -7.69 11.81 -2.34
CA GLN A 155 -7.57 11.03 -1.11
C GLN A 155 -6.90 11.87 -0.02
N ARG A 156 -7.37 11.75 1.22
CA ARG A 156 -6.90 12.57 2.33
C ARG A 156 -6.85 11.79 3.63
N TRP A 157 -5.66 11.77 4.24
CA TRP A 157 -5.46 11.24 5.58
C TRP A 157 -4.99 12.36 6.50
N ARG A 158 -5.76 12.62 7.55
CA ARG A 158 -5.40 13.57 8.61
C ARG A 158 -5.31 12.81 9.92
N LEU A 159 -4.20 12.98 10.61
CA LEU A 159 -3.95 12.37 11.91
C LEU A 159 -3.35 13.40 12.86
N ARG A 160 -3.67 13.27 14.15
CA ARG A 160 -3.17 14.12 15.22
C ARG A 160 -2.40 13.30 16.22
N GLY A 161 -1.23 13.81 16.58
CA GLY A 161 -0.30 13.18 17.48
C GLY A 161 0.00 14.04 18.70
N ARG A 162 0.30 13.39 19.82
CA ARG A 162 0.88 14.02 21.02
C ARG A 162 2.17 13.31 21.41
N VAL A 163 3.18 14.07 21.79
CA VAL A 163 4.39 13.56 22.43
C VAL A 163 4.15 13.45 23.94
N GLU A 164 4.29 12.26 24.51
CA GLU A 164 4.16 12.02 25.94
C GLU A 164 5.45 12.38 26.69
N VAL A 165 5.37 12.48 28.02
CA VAL A 165 6.53 12.69 28.91
C VAL A 165 7.57 11.58 28.78
N SER A 166 7.14 10.37 28.38
CA SER A 166 7.98 9.21 28.09
C SER A 166 8.73 9.31 26.75
N ASN A 167 8.53 10.39 25.97
CA ASN A 167 8.89 10.54 24.56
C ASN A 167 8.16 9.58 23.60
N LYS A 168 7.22 8.77 24.10
CA LYS A 168 6.33 8.00 23.25
C LYS A 168 5.39 8.95 22.51
N GLN A 169 5.12 8.67 21.24
CA GLN A 169 4.12 9.40 20.47
C GLN A 169 2.83 8.60 20.40
N MET A 170 1.71 9.28 20.63
CA MET A 170 0.37 8.70 20.51
C MET A 170 -0.36 9.39 19.37
N TRP A 171 -0.90 8.61 18.43
CA TRP A 171 -1.61 9.10 17.25
C TRP A 171 -3.07 8.64 17.29
N ASP A 172 -4.00 9.47 16.84
CA ASP A 172 -5.43 9.15 16.78
C ASP A 172 -5.80 8.20 15.62
N SER A 173 -4.92 8.08 14.63
CA SER A 173 -5.02 7.17 13.50
C SER A 173 -3.61 6.69 13.13
N GLU A 174 -3.45 5.37 13.01
CA GLU A 174 -2.14 4.75 12.73
C GLU A 174 -2.01 4.20 11.31
N GLU A 175 -3.11 3.92 10.62
CA GLU A 175 -3.09 3.26 9.31
C GLU A 175 -4.09 3.91 8.34
N PHE A 176 -3.72 3.95 7.06
CA PHE A 176 -4.58 4.42 5.97
C PHE A 176 -4.21 3.72 4.66
N THR A 177 -5.21 3.51 3.80
CA THR A 177 -5.00 2.90 2.48
C THR A 177 -5.16 3.95 1.39
N PHE A 178 -4.11 4.14 0.59
CA PHE A 178 -4.15 4.98 -0.62
C PHE A 178 -4.23 4.11 -1.87
N LEU A 179 -5.11 4.46 -2.79
CA LEU A 179 -5.11 3.96 -4.16
C LEU A 179 -4.01 4.69 -4.95
N PRO A 180 -3.10 3.98 -5.64
CA PRO A 180 -2.11 4.60 -6.53
C PRO A 180 -2.76 5.47 -7.61
N LEU A 181 -2.09 6.55 -7.98
CA LEU A 181 -2.50 7.49 -9.02
C LEU A 181 -1.31 7.77 -9.95
N ILE A 182 -1.56 7.92 -11.25
CA ILE A 182 -0.53 8.10 -12.29
C ILE A 182 0.03 9.52 -12.28
N THR A 183 -0.81 10.54 -12.07
CA THR A 183 -0.44 11.95 -12.30
C THR A 183 -0.27 12.76 -11.03
N GLU A 184 -0.46 12.15 -9.86
CA GLU A 184 -0.49 12.84 -8.57
C GLU A 184 0.75 12.53 -7.72
N LEU A 185 1.16 13.49 -6.90
CA LEU A 185 2.19 13.33 -5.89
C LEU A 185 1.56 13.21 -4.51
N LEU A 186 2.20 12.49 -3.59
CA LEU A 186 1.81 12.49 -2.18
C LEU A 186 2.29 13.79 -1.54
N SER A 187 1.36 14.68 -1.21
CA SER A 187 1.65 15.90 -0.46
C SER A 187 1.47 15.68 1.03
N ILE A 188 2.49 16.01 1.82
CA ILE A 188 2.51 15.85 3.27
C ILE A 188 2.74 17.22 3.90
N LYS A 189 1.86 17.61 4.82
CA LYS A 189 1.98 18.83 5.61
C LYS A 189 1.97 18.49 7.10
N VAL A 190 2.94 19.01 7.85
CA VAL A 190 3.02 18.85 9.30
C VAL A 190 2.83 20.21 9.96
N THR A 191 1.94 20.25 10.96
CA THR A 191 1.57 21.47 11.69
C THR A 191 1.66 21.21 13.18
N GLU A 192 2.38 22.06 13.92
CA GLU A 192 2.40 22.07 15.39
C GLU A 192 1.18 22.83 15.91
N LEU A 193 0.47 22.22 16.86
CA LEU A 193 -0.75 22.75 17.46
C LEU A 193 -0.41 23.39 18.82
N LYS A 194 -0.09 24.69 18.84
CA LYS A 194 0.33 25.39 20.07
C LYS A 194 -0.84 25.79 20.97
N SER A 195 -1.94 26.24 20.39
CA SER A 195 -3.18 26.57 21.10
C SER A 195 -4.39 26.33 20.20
N LEU A 196 -5.60 26.57 20.71
CA LEU A 196 -6.86 26.43 19.95
C LEU A 196 -6.90 27.23 18.63
N ALA A 197 -6.12 28.31 18.51
CA ALA A 197 -6.10 29.15 17.31
C ALA A 197 -4.69 29.41 16.74
N ASN A 198 -3.62 29.11 17.48
CA ASN A 198 -2.25 29.32 17.02
C ASN A 198 -1.65 27.99 16.59
N HIS A 199 -1.60 27.77 15.27
CA HIS A 199 -0.98 26.61 14.66
C HIS A 199 0.19 27.05 13.80
N VAL A 200 1.31 26.33 13.88
CA VAL A 200 2.55 26.66 13.16
C VAL A 200 2.87 25.55 12.18
N VAL A 201 3.01 25.88 10.90
CA VAL A 201 3.44 24.89 9.90
C VAL A 201 4.91 24.58 10.14
N VAL A 202 5.19 23.31 10.43
CA VAL A 202 6.56 22.80 10.63
C VAL A 202 7.26 22.60 9.30
N GLY A 203 6.51 22.14 8.29
CA GLY A 203 6.97 21.96 6.93
C GLY A 203 5.92 21.30 6.05
N SER A 204 6.19 21.32 4.75
CA SER A 204 5.35 20.70 3.74
C SER A 204 6.25 20.17 2.63
N VAL A 205 6.00 18.95 2.20
CA VAL A 205 6.78 18.27 1.15
C VAL A 205 5.82 17.54 0.22
N SER A 206 6.22 17.36 -1.03
CA SER A 206 5.55 16.46 -1.96
C SER A 206 6.56 15.42 -2.42
N CYS A 207 6.16 14.15 -2.45
CA CYS A 207 7.04 13.06 -2.87
C CYS A 207 6.35 12.08 -3.82
N GLU A 208 7.17 11.45 -4.65
CA GLU A 208 6.78 10.34 -5.53
C GLU A 208 6.55 9.07 -4.70
N MET A 209 5.64 8.21 -5.18
CA MET A 209 5.39 6.89 -4.58
C MET A 209 5.83 5.74 -5.49
N LEU A 210 6.53 6.03 -6.59
CA LEU A 210 6.89 5.05 -7.63
C LEU A 210 7.74 3.90 -7.08
N ASP A 211 8.72 4.20 -6.22
CA ASP A 211 9.61 3.19 -5.63
C ASP A 211 8.90 2.28 -4.61
N LEU A 212 7.63 2.55 -4.29
CA LEU A 212 6.85 1.82 -3.29
C LEU A 212 6.10 0.63 -3.88
N PHE A 213 6.09 0.44 -5.20
CA PHE A 213 5.59 -0.77 -5.87
C PHE A 213 6.53 -1.97 -5.62
N CYS A 214 6.60 -2.40 -4.36
CA CYS A 214 7.50 -3.45 -3.88
C CYS A 214 6.72 -4.52 -3.11
N PRO A 215 7.01 -5.82 -3.27
CA PRO A 215 6.30 -6.89 -2.56
C PRO A 215 6.57 -6.91 -1.04
N LEU A 216 7.62 -6.22 -0.57
CA LEU A 216 7.98 -6.17 0.84
C LEU A 216 7.64 -4.80 1.44
N PRO A 217 7.24 -4.73 2.73
CA PRO A 217 7.05 -3.45 3.41
C PRO A 217 8.30 -2.57 3.35
N GLN A 218 8.11 -1.30 2.99
CA GLN A 218 9.16 -0.29 2.90
C GLN A 218 9.05 0.68 4.08
N THR A 219 10.15 0.96 4.76
CA THR A 219 10.19 2.03 5.77
C THR A 219 10.74 3.31 5.13
N LEU A 220 9.99 4.39 5.24
CA LEU A 220 10.31 5.70 4.67
C LEU A 220 10.58 6.70 5.80
N ALA A 221 11.63 7.50 5.64
CA ALA A 221 11.90 8.65 6.49
C ALA A 221 11.86 9.91 5.61
N VAL A 222 10.70 10.57 5.58
CA VAL A 222 10.44 11.71 4.71
C VAL A 222 10.90 12.99 5.39
N ASP A 223 11.83 13.71 4.79
CA ASP A 223 12.23 15.04 5.26
C ASP A 223 11.08 16.03 5.06
N ILE A 224 10.58 16.60 6.15
CA ILE A 224 9.39 17.47 6.14
C ILE A 224 9.73 18.93 5.84
N ASN A 225 10.98 19.33 6.09
CA ASN A 225 11.49 20.66 5.79
C ASN A 225 12.85 20.57 5.10
N ASP A 226 13.22 21.64 4.40
CA ASP A 226 14.45 21.71 3.60
C ASP A 226 15.74 21.49 4.40
N LEU A 227 15.68 21.72 5.72
CA LEU A 227 16.81 21.50 6.62
C LEU A 227 16.94 20.05 7.10
N GLY A 228 15.97 19.17 6.79
CA GLY A 228 15.94 17.78 7.24
C GLY A 228 15.85 17.61 8.77
N THR A 229 15.44 18.67 9.48
CA THR A 229 15.43 18.71 10.96
C THR A 229 14.23 18.00 11.56
N VAL A 230 13.18 17.81 10.76
CA VAL A 230 11.99 17.03 11.12
C VAL A 230 11.74 16.03 10.01
N LYS A 231 11.64 14.76 10.38
CA LYS A 231 11.33 13.65 9.49
C LYS A 231 10.03 12.98 9.90
N LEU A 232 9.27 12.52 8.93
CA LEU A 232 8.11 11.67 9.13
C LEU A 232 8.48 10.24 8.76
N ASN A 233 8.35 9.34 9.73
CA ASN A 233 8.60 7.92 9.52
C ASN A 233 7.29 7.22 9.20
N LEU A 234 7.25 6.55 8.05
CA LEU A 234 6.13 5.74 7.57
C LEU A 234 6.60 4.32 7.25
N GLU A 235 5.69 3.37 7.33
CA GLU A 235 5.86 2.06 6.71
C GLU A 235 4.79 1.90 5.65
N VAL A 236 5.18 1.52 4.44
CA VAL A 236 4.29 1.36 3.31
C VAL A 236 4.37 -0.08 2.81
N THR A 237 3.22 -0.74 2.75
CA THR A 237 3.10 -2.06 2.13
C THR A 237 2.24 -1.94 0.89
N TRP A 238 2.81 -2.27 -0.27
CA TRP A 238 2.01 -2.38 -1.49
C TRP A 238 1.34 -3.74 -1.58
N ARG A 239 0.05 -3.74 -1.87
CA ARG A 239 -0.74 -4.94 -2.14
C ARG A 239 -1.30 -4.87 -3.54
N SER A 240 -0.84 -5.76 -4.42
CA SER A 240 -1.45 -5.95 -5.74
C SER A 240 -2.82 -6.60 -5.59
N TYR A 241 -3.78 -6.21 -6.43
CA TYR A 241 -5.04 -6.93 -6.54
C TYR A 241 -4.77 -8.29 -7.18
N THR A 242 -4.75 -9.36 -6.40
CA THR A 242 -4.68 -10.74 -6.91
C THR A 242 -6.06 -11.36 -7.12
N HIS A 243 -7.12 -10.56 -7.04
CA HIS A 243 -8.49 -11.00 -7.29
C HIS A 243 -9.17 -9.96 -8.18
N PRO A 244 -9.74 -10.36 -9.34
CA PRO A 244 -10.74 -9.53 -9.99
C PRO A 244 -11.98 -9.51 -9.09
N SER A 245 -12.39 -8.30 -8.71
CA SER A 245 -13.69 -8.04 -8.07
C SER A 245 -14.85 -8.43 -8.98
#